data_AF-A0A7W2BM45-F1
#
_entry.id   AF-A0A7W2BM45-F1
#
_cell.length_a   1.000
_cell.length_b   1.000
_cell.length_c   1.000
_cell.angle_alpha   90.00
_cell.angle_beta   90.00
_cell.angle_gamma   90.00
#
_symmetry.space_group_name_H-M   'P 1'
#
loop_
_entity.id
_entity.type
_entity.pdbx_description
1 polymer ?
#
loop_
_entity_poly.entity_id
_entity_poly.type
_entity_poly.pdbx_seq_one_letter_code
_entity_poly.pdbx_strand_id
1 'polypeptide(L)'
;MVLVTAASLPLARSVPALQGVLGEDNRRILAADHPAAEAVGRLNFAGYKTKRLCTGTLVAPDAVITAAHCLIDRRTGSIFSTNSRRLIWGGCRETAKSLRNRTGNLI
;
A
#
# COMPACT_ATOMS: atom_id res chain seq x y z
N MET A 1 -45.78 31.26 -32.88
CA MET A 1 -45.58 29.85 -32.48
C MET A 1 -44.16 29.73 -31.96
N VAL A 2 -43.95 29.80 -30.64
CA VAL A 2 -42.61 29.74 -30.02
C VAL A 2 -42.37 28.28 -29.58
N LEU A 3 -41.46 27.58 -30.25
CA LEU A 3 -41.03 26.25 -29.87
C LEU A 3 -40.07 26.37 -28.67
N VAL A 4 -40.49 25.87 -27.51
CA VAL A 4 -39.63 25.69 -26.34
C VAL A 4 -38.97 24.33 -26.47
N THR A 5 -37.66 24.30 -26.70
CA THR A 5 -36.87 23.07 -26.67
C THR A 5 -36.55 22.71 -25.21
N ALA A 6 -37.08 21.59 -24.74
CA ALA A 6 -36.74 21.05 -23.43
C ALA A 6 -35.32 20.48 -23.47
N ALA A 7 -34.36 21.13 -22.79
CA ALA A 7 -33.03 20.58 -22.59
C ALA A 7 -33.09 19.48 -21.53
N SER A 8 -32.87 18.24 -21.93
CA SER A 8 -32.70 17.10 -21.03
C SER A 8 -31.35 17.21 -20.33
N LEU A 9 -31.36 17.57 -19.04
CA LEU A 9 -30.16 17.48 -18.21
C LEU A 9 -29.80 15.99 -18.00
N PRO A 10 -28.55 15.58 -18.20
CA PRO A 10 -28.13 14.23 -17.87
C PRO A 10 -28.20 14.03 -16.35
N LEU A 11 -28.84 12.94 -15.92
CA LEU A 11 -28.78 12.51 -14.52
C LEU A 11 -27.31 12.29 -14.14
N ALA A 12 -26.81 13.09 -13.20
CA ALA A 12 -25.50 12.86 -12.60
C ALA A 12 -25.49 11.48 -11.95
N ARG A 13 -24.66 10.58 -12.47
CA ARG A 13 -24.51 9.22 -11.95
C ARG A 13 -23.70 9.29 -10.66
N SER A 14 -24.30 8.89 -9.54
CA SER A 14 -23.57 8.79 -8.27
C SER A 14 -22.52 7.68 -8.39
N VAL A 15 -21.25 8.04 -8.20
CA VAL A 15 -20.17 7.07 -8.06
C VAL A 15 -20.38 6.36 -6.71
N PRO A 16 -20.43 5.02 -6.66
CA PRO A 16 -20.58 4.30 -5.40
C PRO A 16 -19.41 4.65 -4.47
N ALA A 17 -19.72 5.04 -3.24
CA ALA A 17 -18.70 5.30 -2.23
C ALA A 17 -17.94 4.01 -1.94
N LEU A 18 -16.67 3.96 -2.36
CA LEU A 18 -15.76 2.87 -2.01
C LEU A 18 -15.33 3.06 -0.55
N GLN A 19 -15.45 2.00 0.24
CA GLN A 19 -15.07 2.05 1.65
C GLN A 19 -13.58 2.38 1.79
N GLY A 20 -13.29 3.47 2.51
CA GLY A 20 -11.92 3.95 2.72
C GLY A 20 -11.37 4.89 1.65
N VAL A 21 -12.16 5.25 0.62
CA VAL A 21 -11.82 6.34 -0.31
C VAL A 21 -12.56 7.60 0.11
N LEU A 22 -11.81 8.65 0.42
CA LEU A 22 -12.36 9.99 0.70
C LEU A 22 -12.28 10.82 -0.58
N GLY A 23 -13.41 11.30 -1.09
CA GLY A 23 -13.48 12.06 -2.34
C GLY A 23 -13.44 11.17 -3.59
N GLU A 24 -12.93 11.73 -4.69
CA GLU A 24 -12.78 11.01 -5.96
C GLU A 24 -11.69 9.93 -5.87
N ASP A 25 -11.97 8.75 -6.44
CA ASP A 25 -10.98 7.67 -6.53
C ASP A 25 -9.94 7.93 -7.64
N ASN A 26 -8.93 8.72 -7.29
CA ASN A 26 -7.83 9.09 -8.19
C ASN A 26 -6.59 8.17 -8.06
N ARG A 27 -6.77 6.93 -7.56
CA ARG A 27 -5.67 5.97 -7.41
C ARG A 27 -5.17 5.49 -8.77
N ARG A 28 -3.85 5.45 -8.94
CA ARG A 28 -3.19 4.95 -10.16
C ARG A 28 -2.20 3.86 -9.80
N ILE A 29 -2.17 2.80 -10.62
CA ILE A 29 -1.11 1.79 -10.52
C ILE A 29 0.15 2.38 -11.13
N LEU A 30 1.21 2.47 -10.33
CA LEU A 30 2.52 2.89 -10.80
C LEU A 30 3.33 1.66 -11.22
N ALA A 31 4.11 1.82 -12.29
CA ALA A 31 5.12 0.84 -12.66
C ALA A 31 6.16 0.71 -11.54
N ALA A 32 6.76 -0.47 -11.39
CA ALA A 32 7.68 -0.77 -10.30
C ALA A 32 8.98 0.06 -10.37
N ASP A 33 9.36 0.47 -11.57
CA ASP A 33 10.50 1.30 -11.92
C ASP A 33 10.16 2.80 -11.95
N HIS A 34 8.93 3.18 -11.60
CA HIS A 34 8.57 4.58 -11.48
C HIS A 34 9.35 5.21 -10.31
N PRO A 35 9.95 6.41 -10.44
CA PRO A 35 10.77 7.02 -9.38
C PRO A 35 10.01 7.19 -8.05
N ALA A 36 8.72 7.57 -8.12
CA ALA A 36 7.88 7.64 -6.91
C ALA A 36 7.63 6.27 -6.24
N ALA A 37 7.84 5.18 -6.98
CA ALA A 37 7.71 3.81 -6.52
C ALA A 37 9.07 3.18 -6.17
N GLU A 38 10.19 3.94 -6.12
CA GLU A 38 11.55 3.51 -5.74
C GLU A 38 11.86 3.54 -4.23
N ALA A 39 11.07 4.27 -3.44
CA ALA A 39 11.18 4.28 -1.97
C ALA A 39 9.93 3.79 -1.22
N VAL A 40 8.79 3.52 -1.89
CA VAL A 40 7.60 2.82 -1.33
C VAL A 40 7.46 1.33 -1.75
N GLY A 41 7.38 0.41 -0.78
CA GLY A 41 7.33 -1.04 -1.01
C GLY A 41 6.36 -1.81 -0.11
N ARG A 42 6.18 -3.11 -0.38
CA ARG A 42 5.29 -4.01 0.36
C ARG A 42 6.04 -4.77 1.45
N LEU A 43 5.60 -4.60 2.69
CA LEU A 43 6.10 -5.33 3.84
C LEU A 43 5.28 -6.61 4.06
N ASN A 44 5.96 -7.76 4.03
CA ASN A 44 5.35 -9.05 4.33
C ASN A 44 5.90 -9.59 5.66
N PHE A 45 4.99 -9.98 6.53
CA PHE A 45 5.33 -10.62 7.80
C PHE A 45 5.26 -12.13 7.62
N ALA A 46 6.39 -12.82 7.80
CA ALA A 46 6.43 -14.28 7.75
C ALA A 46 6.06 -14.85 9.13
N GLY A 47 4.90 -15.48 9.23
CA GLY A 47 4.47 -16.23 10.39
C GLY A 47 3.58 -17.40 9.97
N TYR A 48 3.61 -18.50 10.71
CA TYR A 48 2.92 -19.76 10.38
C TYR A 48 1.40 -19.63 10.14
N LYS A 49 0.74 -18.59 10.65
CA LYS A 49 -0.72 -18.40 10.57
C LYS A 49 -1.16 -17.02 10.05
N THR A 50 -0.25 -16.12 9.69
CA THR A 50 -0.59 -14.73 9.34
C THR A 50 0.10 -14.25 8.08
N LYS A 51 -0.65 -14.12 6.99
CA LYS A 51 -0.25 -13.38 5.79
C LYS A 51 -0.73 -11.93 5.93
N ARG A 52 0.05 -11.09 6.60
CA ARG A 52 -0.24 -9.64 6.71
C ARG A 52 0.56 -8.86 5.69
N LEU A 53 -0.12 -7.95 5.02
CA LEU A 53 0.42 -7.08 3.99
C LEU A 53 0.33 -5.65 4.49
N CYS A 54 1.46 -4.99 4.57
CA CYS A 54 1.54 -3.57 4.86
C CYS A 54 2.38 -2.86 3.79
N THR A 55 2.41 -1.54 3.88
CA THR A 55 3.33 -0.69 3.12
C THR A 55 4.44 -0.20 4.04
N GLY A 56 5.63 -0.01 3.50
CA GLY A 56 6.75 0.64 4.18
C GLY A 56 7.54 1.52 3.21
N THR A 57 8.23 2.50 3.77
CA THR A 57 9.06 3.45 3.01
C THR A 57 10.52 3.30 3.42
N LEU A 58 11.42 3.12 2.45
CA LEU A 58 12.85 3.07 2.67
C LEU A 58 13.37 4.50 2.93
N VAL A 59 13.97 4.73 4.10
CA VAL A 59 14.53 6.03 4.49
C VAL A 59 16.05 6.01 4.60
N ALA A 60 16.65 4.82 4.67
CA ALA A 60 18.08 4.56 4.55
C ALA A 60 18.30 3.20 3.87
N PRO A 61 19.52 2.84 3.43
CA PRO A 61 19.79 1.58 2.72
C PRO A 61 19.29 0.29 3.40
N ASP A 62 19.12 0.34 4.73
CA ASP A 62 18.70 -0.74 5.61
C ASP A 62 17.57 -0.34 6.59
N ALA A 63 17.04 0.89 6.52
CA ALA A 63 16.02 1.40 7.44
C ALA A 63 14.68 1.69 6.74
N VAL A 64 13.59 1.20 7.34
CA VAL A 64 12.23 1.27 6.77
C VAL A 64 11.26 1.82 7.81
N ILE A 65 10.51 2.86 7.46
CA ILE A 65 9.41 3.35 8.29
C ILE A 65 8.08 2.68 7.91
N THR A 66 7.27 2.35 8.93
CA THR A 66 5.93 1.78 8.75
C THR A 66 5.05 2.10 9.96
N ALA A 67 3.76 1.75 9.89
CA ALA A 67 2.84 1.95 11.00
C ALA A 67 3.15 0.99 12.16
N ALA A 68 3.01 1.46 13.41
CA ALA A 68 3.23 0.64 14.60
C ALA A 68 2.38 -0.63 14.62
N HIS A 69 1.12 -0.54 14.19
CA HIS A 69 0.21 -1.70 14.14
C HIS A 69 0.63 -2.77 13.13
N CYS A 70 1.53 -2.45 12.19
CA CYS A 70 2.11 -3.46 11.30
C CYS A 70 3.15 -4.30 12.04
N LEU A 71 3.88 -3.72 13.00
CA LEU A 71 4.92 -4.41 13.76
C LEU A 71 4.39 -5.21 14.96
N ILE A 72 3.15 -4.96 15.39
CA ILE A 72 2.55 -5.58 16.57
C ILE A 72 1.68 -6.78 16.15
N ASP A 73 1.90 -7.92 16.79
CA ASP A 73 0.98 -9.05 16.66
C ASP A 73 -0.31 -8.75 17.42
N ARG A 74 -1.39 -8.50 16.67
CA ARG A 74 -2.74 -8.28 17.24
C ARG A 74 -3.21 -9.35 18.23
N ARG A 75 -2.72 -10.59 18.17
CA ARG A 75 -3.14 -11.67 19.08
C ARG A 75 -2.40 -11.62 20.43
N THR A 76 -1.12 -11.27 20.40
CA THR A 76 -0.24 -11.35 21.57
C THR A 76 0.14 -9.98 22.15
N GLY A 77 -0.05 -8.91 21.39
CA GLY A 77 0.43 -7.56 21.73
C GLY A 77 1.94 -7.39 21.59
N SER A 78 2.68 -8.47 21.30
CA SER A 78 4.13 -8.46 21.16
C SER A 78 4.57 -7.93 19.80
N ILE A 79 5.74 -7.31 19.76
CA ILE A 79 6.39 -6.91 18.52
C ILE A 79 6.88 -8.18 17.79
N PHE A 80 6.62 -8.28 16.49
CA PHE A 80 7.18 -9.35 15.68
C PHE A 80 8.72 -9.31 15.72
N SER A 81 9.38 -10.48 15.76
CA SER A 81 10.84 -10.55 15.66
C SER A 81 11.32 -9.87 14.36
N THR A 82 12.39 -9.08 14.46
CA THR A 82 13.09 -8.42 13.33
C THR A 82 13.50 -9.39 12.22
N ASN A 83 13.78 -10.64 12.57
CA ASN A 83 14.34 -11.62 11.65
C ASN A 83 13.31 -12.30 10.74
N SER A 84 12.01 -12.16 10.98
CA SER A 84 10.94 -12.79 10.19
C SER A 84 10.22 -11.82 9.24
N ARG A 85 10.82 -10.66 8.96
CA ARG A 85 10.24 -9.63 8.09
C ARG A 85 10.93 -9.60 6.73
N ARG A 86 10.12 -9.54 5.67
CA ARG A 86 10.62 -9.43 4.30
C ARG A 86 9.98 -8.22 3.64
N LEU A 87 10.78 -7.18 3.44
CA LEU A 87 10.39 -6.07 2.58
C LEU A 87 10.63 -6.47 1.11
N ILE A 88 9.60 -6.24 0.31
CA ILE A 88 9.54 -6.48 -1.11
C ILE A 88 9.41 -5.12 -1.79
N TRP A 89 10.43 -4.77 -2.56
CA TRP A 89 10.70 -3.43 -3.05
C TRP A 89 10.40 -3.36 -4.55
N GLY A 90 9.58 -2.40 -4.99
CA GLY A 90 9.06 -2.32 -6.36
C GLY A 90 7.80 -3.17 -6.58
N GLY A 91 6.73 -2.52 -7.06
CA GLY A 91 5.59 -3.11 -7.75
C GLY A 91 4.71 -4.16 -7.03
N CYS A 92 3.39 -4.06 -7.20
CA CYS A 92 2.45 -5.03 -6.64
C CYS A 92 2.52 -6.42 -7.33
N ARG A 93 3.25 -6.58 -8.44
CA ARG A 93 3.49 -7.86 -9.14
C ARG A 93 4.85 -7.87 -9.88
N GLU A 94 5.43 -9.07 -10.00
CA GLU A 94 6.61 -9.49 -10.77
C GLU A 94 8.01 -8.89 -10.51
N THR A 95 8.22 -7.58 -10.41
CA THR A 95 9.59 -6.95 -10.50
C THR A 95 10.21 -6.58 -9.16
N ALA A 96 9.87 -7.32 -8.11
CA ALA A 96 10.22 -6.89 -6.77
C ALA A 96 11.61 -7.35 -6.28
N LYS A 97 12.52 -6.41 -6.06
CA LYS A 97 13.83 -6.66 -5.45
C LYS A 97 13.64 -6.87 -3.95
N SER A 98 14.16 -7.97 -3.40
CA SER A 98 13.90 -8.36 -2.02
C SER A 98 15.11 -8.15 -1.11
N LEU A 99 14.92 -7.41 -0.02
CA LEU A 99 15.91 -7.28 1.05
C LEU A 99 15.77 -8.44 2.04
N ARG A 100 16.08 -9.67 1.58
CA ARG A 100 16.08 -10.86 2.44
C ARG A 100 17.31 -10.98 3.35
N ASN A 101 18.35 -10.17 3.13
CA ASN A 101 19.68 -10.46 3.69
C ASN A 101 20.53 -9.21 4.04
N ARG A 102 19.90 -8.04 4.28
CA ARG A 102 20.64 -6.83 4.75
C ARG A 102 20.19 -6.30 6.11
N THR A 103 19.05 -6.72 6.62
CA THR A 103 18.56 -6.37 7.96
C THR A 103 19.19 -7.27 9.00
N GLY A 104 20.51 -7.20 9.12
CA GLY A 104 21.23 -7.65 10.29
C GLY A 104 21.11 -6.56 11.35
N ASN A 105 20.11 -6.72 12.23
CA ASN A 105 19.84 -5.87 13.39
C ASN A 105 19.31 -4.45 13.05
N LEU A 106 18.67 -3.85 14.05
CA LEU A 106 18.14 -2.47 14.10
C LEU A 106 16.63 -2.30 13.82
N ILE A 107 15.93 -2.14 14.95
CA ILE A 107 14.77 -1.27 15.26
C ILE A 107 13.70 -1.11 14.17
#